data_AF-A0A940WFR0-F1
#
_entry.id   AF-A0A940WFR0-F1
#
_cell.length_a   1.000
_cell.length_b   1.000
_cell.length_c   1.000
_cell.angle_alpha   90.00
_cell.angle_beta   90.00
_cell.angle_gamma   90.00
#
_symmetry.space_group_name_H-M   'P 1'
#
loop_
_entity.id
_entity.type
_entity.pdbx_description
1 polymer ?
#
loop_
_entity_poly.entity_id
_entity_poly.type
_entity_poly.pdbx_seq_one_letter_code
_entity_poly.pdbx_strand_id
1 'polypeptide(L)' 'MILRRDDPFCQVVVPDHKELDRGTLRAILRGIDFSVEEFTRLRKRS' A
#
# COMPACT_ATOMS: atom_id res chain seq x y z
N MET A 1 10.45 -4.29 -3.74
CA MET A 1 10.81 -2.86 -3.63
C MET A 1 10.49 -2.28 -2.24
N ILE A 2 11.14 -1.17 -1.85
CA ILE A 2 10.84 -0.43 -0.62
C ILE A 2 10.24 0.93 -1.03
N LEU A 3 9.08 1.28 -0.46
CA LEU A 3 8.48 2.61 -0.61
C LEU A 3 8.70 3.39 0.69
N ARG A 4 9.11 4.65 0.58
CA ARG A 4 9.41 5.52 1.72
C ARG A 4 8.87 6.93 1.48
N ARG A 5 8.28 7.52 2.51
CA ARG A 5 7.90 8.94 2.62
C ARG A 5 8.59 9.52 3.85
N ASP A 6 9.17 10.71 3.73
CA ASP A 6 9.95 11.29 4.83
C ASP A 6 9.10 12.09 5.83
N ASP A 7 8.09 12.85 5.39
CA ASP A 7 7.21 13.63 6.27
C ASP A 7 5.71 13.52 5.85
N PRO A 8 4.83 13.01 6.73
CA PRO A 8 5.16 12.27 7.94
C PRO A 8 5.85 10.94 7.59
N PHE A 9 6.83 10.52 8.39
CA PHE A 9 7.66 9.34 8.11
C PHE A 9 6.80 8.07 7.92
N CYS A 10 7.03 7.36 6.82
CA CYS A 10 6.45 6.06 6.55
C CYS A 10 7.40 5.24 5.66
N GLN A 11 7.55 3.95 5.95
CA GLN A 11 8.34 3.04 5.14
C GLN A 11 7.65 1.67 5.07
N VAL A 12 7.50 1.13 3.87
CA VAL A 12 6.82 -0.16 3.64
C VAL A 12 7.55 -0.98 2.59
N VAL A 13 7.62 -2.29 2.80
CA VAL A 13 8.17 -3.23 1.83
C VAL A 13 7.03 -3.75 0.95
N VAL A 14 7.19 -3.60 -0.35
CA VAL A 14 6.23 -4.09 -1.35
C VAL A 14 6.94 -5.13 -2.20
N PRO A 15 6.45 -6.37 -2.30
CA PRO A 15 6.99 -7.35 -3.23
C PRO A 15 7.09 -6.81 -4.65
N ASP A 16 8.18 -7.13 -5.33
CA ASP A 16 8.43 -6.67 -6.69
C ASP A 16 7.83 -7.66 -7.69
N HIS A 17 6.53 -7.53 -7.93
CA HIS A 17 5.82 -8.31 -8.94
C HIS A 17 4.66 -7.49 -9.52
N LYS A 18 4.20 -7.89 -10.70
CA LYS A 18 3.16 -7.17 -11.46
C LYS A 18 1.80 -7.18 -10.76
N GLU A 19 1.47 -8.26 -10.07
CA GLU A 19 0.17 -8.44 -9.39
C GLU A 19 0.37 -8.99 -7.98
N LEU A 20 -0.13 -8.24 -6.99
CA LEU A 20 -0.18 -8.66 -5.59
C LEU A 20 -1.39 -9.54 -5.34
N ASP A 21 -1.18 -10.66 -4.66
CA ASP A 21 -2.30 -11.41 -4.13
C ASP A 21 -3.03 -10.59 -3.04
N ARG A 22 -4.30 -10.93 -2.83
CA ARG A 22 -5.19 -10.19 -1.91
C ARG A 22 -4.71 -10.24 -0.45
N GLY A 23 -4.07 -11.34 -0.04
CA GLY A 23 -3.56 -11.50 1.33
C GLY A 23 -2.39 -10.58 1.59
N THR A 24 -1.43 -10.57 0.67
CA THR A 24 -0.26 -9.69 0.72
C THR A 24 -0.65 -8.22 0.68
N LEU A 25 -1.56 -7.82 -0.22
CA LEU A 25 -2.06 -6.44 -0.26
C LEU A 25 -2.71 -6.03 1.07
N ARG A 26 -3.58 -6.87 1.64
CA ARG A 26 -4.22 -6.58 2.94
C ARG A 26 -3.21 -6.49 4.08
N ALA A 27 -2.18 -7.32 4.09
CA ALA A 27 -1.13 -7.28 5.11
C ALA A 27 -0.35 -5.95 5.03
N ILE A 28 0.00 -5.51 3.83
CA ILE A 28 0.67 -4.22 3.58
C ILE A 28 -0.20 -3.06 4.08
N LEU A 29 -1.46 -3.00 3.63
CA LEU A 29 -2.38 -1.92 4.00
C LEU A 29 -2.61 -1.83 5.51
N ARG A 30 -2.77 -2.99 6.18
CA ARG A 30 -2.85 -3.06 7.64
C ARG A 30 -1.59 -2.55 8.33
N GLY A 31 -0.41 -2.84 7.78
CA GLY A 31 0.87 -2.41 8.33
C GLY A 31 1.09 -0.90 8.34
N ILE A 32 0.32 -0.16 7.52
CA ILE A 32 0.37 1.30 7.44
C ILE A 32 -0.90 1.97 7.97
N ASP A 33 -1.72 1.23 8.73
CA ASP A 33 -3.02 1.67 9.26
C ASP A 33 -3.94 2.29 8.19
N PHE A 34 -4.06 1.59 7.06
CA PHE A 34 -4.84 2.02 5.92
C PHE A 34 -5.86 0.96 5.51
N SER A 35 -7.10 1.36 5.33
CA SER A 35 -8.19 0.45 4.96
C SER A 35 -8.23 0.17 3.46
N VAL A 36 -8.88 -0.94 3.08
CA VAL A 36 -9.11 -1.26 1.65
C VAL A 36 -10.05 -0.23 1.03
N GLU A 37 -10.97 0.31 1.81
CA GLU A 37 -11.92 1.35 1.44
C GLU A 37 -11.22 2.68 1.18
N GLU A 38 -10.21 3.07 1.97
CA GLU A 38 -9.36 4.22 1.68
C GLU A 38 -8.51 4.01 0.44
N PHE A 39 -7.94 2.82 0.26
CA PHE A 39 -7.15 2.48 -0.92
C PHE A 39 -7.95 2.53 -2.21
N THR A 40 -9.16 2.00 -2.21
CA THR A 40 -10.03 2.02 -3.39
C THR A 40 -10.46 3.44 -3.76
N ARG A 41 -10.59 4.35 -2.78
CA ARG A 41 -10.86 5.78 -3.02
C ARG A 41 -9.70 6.53 -3.68
N LEU A 42 -8.46 6.06 -3.53
CA LEU A 42 -7.29 6.68 -4.18
C LEU A 42 -7.22 6.45 -5.69
N ARG A 43 -8.11 5.64 -6.28
CA ARG A 43 -8.22 5.52 -7.73
C ARG A 43 -8.64 6.86 -8.33
N LYS A 44 -7.65 7.67 -8.73
CA LYS A 44 -7.85 8.79 -9.64
C LYS A 44 -8.53 8.24 -10.90
N ARG A 45 -9.74 8.74 -11.21
CA ARG A 45 -10.20 8.81 -12.60
C ARG A 45 -9.12 9.59 -13.35
N SER A 46 -8.41 8.90 -14.23
CA SER A 46 -7.72 9.54 -15.36
C SER A 46 -8.53 9.27 -16.61
#